data_AF-A0A437MAH4-F1
#
_entry.id   AF-A0A437MAH4-F1
#
_cell.length_a   1.000
_cell.length_b   1.000
_cell.length_c   1.000
_cell.angle_alpha   90.00
_cell.angle_beta   90.00
_cell.angle_gamma   90.00
#
_symmetry.space_group_name_H-M   'P 1'
#
loop_
_entity.id
_entity.type
_entity.pdbx_description
1 polymer ?
#
loop_
_entity_poly.entity_id
_entity_poly.type
_entity_poly.pdbx_seq_one_letter_code
_entity_poly.pdbx_strand_id
1 'polypeptide(L)'
;MTDAALDGLIGAEEALIEALDTGTIDAVEAAMARFGAAVGRLRPFPGEAPDPALAAQAARALALTDQVRARIRFLADRNQQRIDLLAAAANRFDITPATYSRR
;
A
#
# COMPACT_ATOMS: atom_id res chain seq x y z
N MET A 1 -1.75 -19.14 22.97
CA MET A 1 -2.28 -17.81 23.37
C MET A 1 -1.66 -16.83 22.38
N THR A 2 -2.46 -16.15 21.56
CA THR A 2 -1.96 -15.31 20.47
C THR A 2 -1.25 -14.08 21.05
N ASP A 3 -0.09 -13.74 20.51
CA ASP A 3 0.63 -12.56 20.96
C ASP A 3 -0.17 -11.32 20.52
N ALA A 4 -0.58 -10.50 21.48
CA ALA A 4 -1.35 -9.27 21.23
C ALA A 4 -0.63 -8.33 20.25
N ALA A 5 0.70 -8.40 20.15
CA ALA A 5 1.46 -7.67 19.14
C ALA A 5 1.20 -8.17 17.72
N LEU A 6 1.05 -9.49 17.53
CA LEU A 6 0.81 -10.13 16.24
C LEU A 6 -0.63 -9.94 15.78
N ASP A 7 -1.60 -10.03 16.71
CA ASP A 7 -2.99 -9.68 16.42
C ASP A 7 -3.13 -8.20 16.03
N GLY A 8 -2.36 -7.31 16.70
CA GLY A 8 -2.29 -5.90 16.35
C GLY A 8 -1.67 -5.63 14.97
N LEU A 9 -0.69 -6.44 14.54
CA LEU A 9 -0.13 -6.37 13.19
C LEU A 9 -1.16 -6.77 12.14
N ILE A 10 -1.83 -7.91 12.34
CA ILE A 10 -2.85 -8.43 11.41
C ILE A 10 -3.95 -7.39 11.21
N GLY A 11 -4.47 -6.79 12.30
CA GLY A 11 -5.48 -5.76 12.19
C GLY A 11 -5.00 -4.49 11.47
N ALA A 12 -3.71 -4.14 11.60
CA ALA A 12 -3.14 -3.00 10.88
C ALA A 12 -2.96 -3.30 9.37
N GLU A 13 -2.61 -4.53 9.01
CA GLU A 13 -2.52 -4.97 7.62
C GLU A 13 -3.90 -4.99 6.94
N GLU A 14 -4.93 -5.50 7.63
CA GLU A 14 -6.31 -5.50 7.13
C GLU A 14 -6.82 -4.07 6.89
N ALA A 15 -6.57 -3.15 7.82
CA ALA A 15 -6.91 -1.74 7.66
C ALA A 15 -6.15 -1.07 6.50
N LEU A 16 -4.90 -1.47 6.25
CA LEU A 16 -4.11 -0.97 5.13
C LEU A 16 -4.64 -1.49 3.79
N ILE A 17 -5.07 -2.74 3.72
CA ILE A 17 -5.73 -3.29 2.53
C ILE A 17 -7.01 -2.50 2.23
N GLU A 18 -7.86 -2.27 3.23
CA GLU A 18 -9.09 -1.50 3.06
C GLU A 18 -8.79 -0.07 2.59
N ALA A 19 -7.81 0.60 3.20
CA ALA A 19 -7.40 1.95 2.79
C ALA A 19 -6.94 2.01 1.33
N LEU A 20 -6.12 1.04 0.89
CA LEU A 20 -5.68 0.91 -0.50
C LEU A 20 -6.86 0.68 -1.45
N ASP A 21 -7.85 -0.11 -1.04
CA ASP A 21 -9.03 -0.40 -1.83
C ASP A 21 -9.96 0.84 -1.94
N THR A 22 -10.00 1.72 -0.93
CA THR A 22 -10.72 3.03 -1.03
C THR A 22 -10.03 4.05 -1.93
N GLY A 23 -8.72 3.95 -2.12
CA GLY A 23 -7.92 4.86 -2.95
C GLY A 23 -7.77 6.28 -2.41
N THR A 24 -8.10 6.54 -1.14
CA THR A 24 -7.93 7.85 -0.52
C THR A 24 -6.55 8.00 0.13
N ILE A 25 -5.81 9.05 -0.22
CA ILE A 25 -4.44 9.27 0.25
C ILE A 25 -4.40 9.38 1.78
N ASP A 26 -5.32 10.15 2.37
CA ASP A 26 -5.39 10.34 3.82
C ASP A 26 -5.62 9.01 4.58
N ALA A 27 -6.47 8.12 4.05
CA ALA A 27 -6.69 6.81 4.66
C ALA A 27 -5.44 5.92 4.54
N VAL A 28 -4.76 5.95 3.40
CA VAL A 28 -3.52 5.20 3.19
C VAL A 28 -2.43 5.69 4.14
N GLU A 29 -2.24 7.01 4.29
CA GLU A 29 -1.27 7.57 5.23
C GLU A 29 -1.57 7.18 6.68
N ALA A 30 -2.83 7.30 7.11
CA ALA A 30 -3.24 6.90 8.45
C ALA A 30 -3.04 5.38 8.70
N ALA A 31 -3.33 4.55 7.70
CA ALA A 31 -3.14 3.10 7.79
C ALA A 31 -1.65 2.71 7.80
N MET A 32 -0.81 3.36 7.00
CA MET A 32 0.64 3.16 7.02
C MET A 32 1.26 3.54 8.37
N ALA A 33 0.83 4.65 8.97
CA ALA A 33 1.29 5.05 10.30
C ALA A 33 0.91 4.01 11.37
N ARG A 34 -0.30 3.46 11.30
CA ARG A 34 -0.75 2.37 12.19
C ARG A 34 0.05 1.09 11.98
N PHE A 35 0.31 0.70 10.73
CA PHE A 35 1.13 -0.46 10.39
C PHE A 35 2.56 -0.31 10.92
N GLY A 36 3.19 0.84 10.71
CA GLY A 36 4.54 1.11 11.25
C GLY A 36 4.58 1.03 12.78
N ALA A 37 3.56 1.56 13.46
CA ALA A 37 3.45 1.44 14.91
C ALA A 37 3.22 0.00 15.38
N ALA A 38 2.49 -0.84 14.62
CA ALA A 38 2.30 -2.25 14.93
C ALA A 38 3.59 -3.06 14.76
N VAL A 39 4.32 -2.84 13.65
CA VAL A 39 5.63 -3.46 13.41
C VAL A 39 6.63 -3.07 14.50
N GLY A 40 6.65 -1.81 14.94
CA GLY A 40 7.54 -1.34 16.01
C GLY A 40 7.28 -1.98 17.38
N ARG A 41 6.09 -2.57 17.60
CA ARG A 41 5.75 -3.31 18.83
C ARG A 41 6.19 -4.77 18.79
N LEU A 42 6.53 -5.30 17.61
CA LEU A 42 7.08 -6.65 17.51
C LEU A 42 8.48 -6.66 18.13
N ARG A 43 8.59 -7.31 19.28
CA ARG A 43 9.88 -7.53 19.94
C ARG A 43 10.52 -8.78 19.32
N PRO A 44 11.84 -8.79 19.04
CA PRO A 44 12.51 -10.02 18.65
C PRO A 44 12.34 -11.06 19.76
N PHE A 45 11.68 -12.17 19.44
CA PHE A 45 11.46 -13.29 20.34
C PHE A 45 12.80 -13.93 20.69
N PRO A 46 13.25 -13.92 21.96
CA PRO A 46 14.42 -14.68 22.35
C PRO A 46 14.00 -16.13 22.64
N GLY A 47 14.40 -17.05 21.76
CA GLY A 47 14.93 -18.35 22.19
C GLY A 47 13.97 -19.47 22.62
N GLU A 48 12.66 -19.39 22.37
CA GLU A 48 11.75 -20.51 22.71
C GLU A 48 11.07 -21.08 21.47
N ALA A 49 10.91 -22.41 21.42
CA ALA A 49 10.37 -23.12 20.27
C ALA A 49 8.97 -22.56 19.91
N PRO A 50 8.72 -22.21 18.64
CA PRO A 50 7.51 -21.49 18.28
C PRO A 50 6.27 -22.36 18.54
N ASP A 51 5.36 -21.85 19.38
CA ASP A 51 3.99 -22.36 19.49
C ASP A 51 3.43 -22.49 18.06
N PRO A 52 2.94 -23.67 17.64
CA PRO A 52 2.36 -23.87 16.31
C PRO A 52 1.27 -22.85 15.97
N ALA A 53 0.52 -22.37 16.95
CA ALA A 53 -0.49 -21.34 16.76
C ALA A 53 0.15 -19.98 16.39
N LEU A 54 1.29 -19.64 17.01
CA LEU A 54 2.03 -18.41 16.74
C LEU A 54 2.66 -18.47 15.33
N ALA A 55 3.17 -19.64 14.94
CA ALA A 55 3.70 -19.87 13.59
C ALA A 55 2.61 -19.70 12.51
N ALA A 56 1.41 -20.22 12.75
CA ALA A 56 0.27 -20.04 11.85
C ALA A 56 -0.16 -18.57 11.72
N GLN A 57 -0.14 -17.81 12.83
CA GLN A 57 -0.43 -16.37 12.80
C GLN A 57 0.65 -15.56 12.07
N ALA A 58 1.92 -15.89 12.27
CA ALA A 58 3.02 -15.24 11.56
C ALA A 58 2.93 -15.51 10.05
N ALA A 59 2.59 -16.73 9.65
CA ALA A 59 2.34 -17.07 8.25
C ALA A 59 1.16 -16.27 7.66
N ARG A 60 0.09 -16.03 8.44
CA ARG A 60 -1.03 -15.19 8.02
C ARG A 60 -0.60 -13.73 7.81
N ALA A 61 0.16 -13.16 8.75
CA ALA A 61 0.67 -11.79 8.61
C ALA A 61 1.56 -11.64 7.36
N LEU A 62 2.45 -12.60 7.11
CA LEU A 62 3.26 -12.61 5.89
C LEU A 62 2.41 -12.64 4.61
N ALA A 63 1.36 -13.46 4.58
CA ALA A 63 0.44 -13.52 3.44
C ALA A 63 -0.33 -12.21 3.23
N LEU A 64 -0.68 -11.49 4.30
CA LEU A 64 -1.32 -10.17 4.22
C LEU A 64 -0.35 -9.11 3.71
N THR A 65 0.89 -9.10 4.19
CA THR A 65 1.97 -8.24 3.68
C THR A 65 2.16 -8.43 2.17
N ASP A 66 2.13 -9.66 1.65
CA ASP A 66 2.25 -9.91 0.21
C ASP A 66 1.05 -9.36 -0.58
N GLN A 67 -0.16 -9.45 -0.02
CA GLN A 67 -1.37 -8.87 -0.62
C GLN A 67 -1.32 -7.34 -0.70
N VAL A 68 -0.82 -6.68 0.36
CA VAL A 68 -0.58 -5.23 0.38
C VAL A 68 0.42 -4.85 -0.70
N ARG A 69 1.54 -5.58 -0.80
CA ARG A 69 2.59 -5.35 -1.80
C ARG A 69 2.05 -5.44 -3.23
N ALA A 70 1.21 -6.44 -3.51
CA ALA A 70 0.59 -6.60 -4.82
C ALA A 70 -0.32 -5.41 -5.19
N ARG A 71 -1.15 -4.94 -4.25
CA ARG A 71 -2.03 -3.78 -4.44
C ARG A 71 -1.27 -2.49 -4.70
N ILE A 72 -0.22 -2.22 -3.92
CA ILE A 72 0.63 -1.04 -4.10
C ILE A 72 1.25 -1.03 -5.49
N ARG A 73 1.80 -2.16 -5.95
CA ARG A 73 2.36 -2.28 -7.31
C ARG A 73 1.33 -1.99 -8.38
N PHE A 74 0.16 -2.63 -8.28
CA PHE A 74 -0.93 -2.42 -9.23
C PHE A 74 -1.37 -0.94 -9.30
N LEU A 75 -1.55 -0.29 -8.14
CA LEU A 75 -1.96 1.11 -8.09
C LEU A 75 -0.87 2.05 -8.63
N ALA A 76 0.40 1.76 -8.37
CA ALA A 76 1.52 2.51 -8.92
C ALA A 76 1.57 2.40 -10.45
N ASP A 77 1.45 1.18 -11.00
CA ASP A 77 1.44 0.93 -12.44
C ASP A 77 0.26 1.65 -13.11
N ARG A 78 -0.93 1.59 -12.50
CA ARG A 78 -2.13 2.29 -12.99
C ARG A 78 -1.94 3.80 -12.99
N ASN A 79 -1.32 4.36 -11.95
CA ASN A 79 -1.06 5.79 -11.87
C ASN A 79 -0.04 6.23 -12.93
N GLN A 80 1.01 5.43 -13.16
CA GLN A 80 1.97 5.67 -14.23
C GLN A 80 1.28 5.71 -15.60
N GLN A 81 0.45 4.71 -15.91
CA GLN A 81 -0.31 4.68 -17.16
C GLN A 81 -1.20 5.92 -17.34
N ARG A 82 -1.84 6.40 -16.26
CA ARG A 82 -2.66 7.62 -16.33
C ARG A 82 -1.80 8.86 -16.59
N ILE A 83 -0.64 8.96 -15.94
CA ILE A 83 0.30 10.06 -16.17
C ILE A 83 0.79 10.04 -17.63
N ASP A 84 1.15 8.87 -18.17
CA ASP A 84 1.60 8.72 -19.55
C ASP A 84 0.50 9.13 -20.55
N LEU A 85 -0.75 8.74 -20.28
CA LEU A 85 -1.89 9.17 -21.10
C LEU A 85 -2.12 10.68 -21.04
N LEU A 86 -1.98 11.30 -19.86
CA LEU A 86 -2.08 12.75 -19.68
C LEU A 86 -0.93 13.47 -20.39
N ALA A 87 0.29 12.96 -20.31
CA ALA A 87 1.45 13.50 -21.02
C ALA A 87 1.27 13.39 -22.55
N ALA A 88 0.78 12.26 -23.05
CA ALA A 88 0.47 12.08 -24.47
C ALA A 88 -0.69 12.97 -24.94
N ALA A 89 -1.68 13.23 -24.09
CA ALA A 89 -2.73 14.20 -24.37
C ALA A 89 -2.17 15.63 -24.40
N ALA A 90 -1.38 16.03 -23.39
CA ALA A 90 -0.73 17.34 -23.34
C ALA A 90 0.17 17.60 -24.55
N ASN A 91 0.94 16.59 -25.00
CA ASN A 91 1.78 16.69 -26.20
C ASN A 91 0.96 16.76 -27.51
N ARG A 92 -0.25 16.18 -27.54
CA ARG A 92 -1.20 16.36 -28.66
C ARG A 92 -1.82 17.76 -28.69
N PHE A 93 -1.92 18.39 -27.53
CA PHE A 93 -2.32 19.78 -27.38
C PHE A 93 -1.11 20.70 -27.23
N ASP A 94 0.08 20.31 -27.72
CA ASP A 94 1.20 21.23 -27.87
C ASP A 94 0.78 22.28 -28.91
N ILE A 95 0.11 23.30 -28.37
CA ILE A 95 -0.36 24.53 -28.97
C ILE A 95 0.88 25.27 -29.44
N THR A 96 1.47 24.80 -30.55
CA THR A 96 2.02 25.73 -31.52
C THR A 96 0.88 26.72 -31.75
N PRO A 97 0.99 27.99 -31.31
CA PRO A 97 -0.10 28.92 -31.47
C PRO A 97 -0.34 28.98 -32.98
N ALA A 98 -1.48 28.45 -33.42
CA ALA A 98 -1.85 28.47 -34.81
C ALA A 98 -1.76 29.95 -35.21
N THR A 99 -0.75 30.25 -36.04
CA THR A 99 -0.49 31.55 -36.60
C THR A 99 -1.62 31.82 -37.59
N TYR A 100 -2.82 32.05 -37.06
CA TYR A 100 -3.88 32.74 -37.76
C TYR A 100 -3.42 34.18 -37.91
N SER A 101 -2.59 34.35 -38.93
CA SER A 101 -2.36 35.61 -39.60
C SER A 101 -3.74 36.13 -40.02
N ARG A 102 -4.34 37.00 -39.21
CA ARG A 102 -5.46 37.84 -39.66
C ARG A 102 -4.89 38.77 -40.73
N ARG A 103 -5.15 38.46 -42.00
CA ARG A 103 -5.25 39.47 -43.05
C ARG A 103 -6.62 40.11 -42.99
#